data_AF-A0A843DJ02-F1
#
_entry.id   AF-A0A843DJ02-F1
#
_cell.length_a   1.000
_cell.length_b   1.000
_cell.length_c   1.000
_cell.angle_alpha   90.00
_cell.angle_beta   90.00
_cell.angle_gamma   90.00
#
_symmetry.space_group_name_H-M   'P 1'
#
loop_
_entity.id
_entity.type
_entity.pdbx_description
1 polymer ?
#
loop_
_entity_poly.entity_id
_entity_poly.type
_entity_poly.pdbx_seq_one_letter_code
_entity_poly.pdbx_strand_id
1 'polypeptide(L)'
;MFDVICVPVDGSEYGYKAADVAIEIAEKFSSKIAAVHVLEEFSFSSYDSEEDSGDAILAKITKKAAEHDVEVVEHLLTADALRDMKFIIN
;
A
#
# COMPACT_ATOMS: atom_id res chain seq x y z
N MET A 1 12.04 -15.20 9.49
CA MET A 1 11.36 -15.14 8.17
C MET A 1 10.55 -13.85 8.18
N PHE A 2 10.25 -13.24 7.03
CA PHE A 2 9.43 -12.03 7.02
C PHE A 2 7.96 -12.45 7.18
N ASP A 3 7.29 -12.01 8.25
CA ASP A 3 5.88 -12.35 8.47
C ASP A 3 4.95 -11.39 7.70
N VAL A 4 5.41 -10.15 7.51
CA VAL A 4 4.69 -9.08 6.80
C VAL A 4 5.67 -8.35 5.88
N ILE A 5 5.24 -8.13 4.64
CA ILE A 5 5.93 -7.30 3.65
C ILE A 5 5.16 -5.97 3.54
N CYS A 6 5.75 -4.89 4.03
CA CYS A 6 5.19 -3.55 3.88
C CYS A 6 5.53 -2.99 2.50
N VAL A 7 4.52 -2.50 1.78
CA VAL A 7 4.70 -1.86 0.46
C VAL A 7 3.95 -0.52 0.39
N PRO A 8 4.68 0.59 0.30
CA PRO A 8 4.08 1.90 0.02
C PRO A 8 3.67 1.98 -1.45
N VAL A 9 2.48 2.49 -1.71
CA VAL A 9 1.92 2.67 -3.05
C VAL A 9 1.35 4.07 -3.19
N ASP A 10 1.72 4.78 -4.26
CA ASP A 10 1.32 6.16 -4.54
C ASP A 10 0.35 6.27 -5.72
N GLY A 11 -0.12 5.12 -6.23
CA GLY A 11 -0.95 5.05 -7.44
C GLY A 11 -0.18 5.23 -8.75
N SER A 12 1.13 5.43 -8.71
CA SER A 12 1.97 5.49 -9.92
C SER A 12 2.20 4.10 -10.52
N GLU A 13 2.62 4.06 -11.78
CA GLU A 13 3.04 2.81 -12.44
C GLU A 13 4.14 2.08 -11.64
N TYR A 14 5.08 2.84 -11.08
CA TYR A 14 6.21 2.28 -10.32
C TYR A 14 5.79 1.79 -8.95
N GLY A 15 4.84 2.46 -8.28
CA GLY A 15 4.22 1.98 -7.06
C GLY A 15 3.52 0.64 -7.27
N TYR A 16 2.77 0.49 -8.37
CA TYR A 16 2.14 -0.80 -8.70
C TYR A 16 3.14 -1.90 -9.03
N LYS A 17 4.25 -1.59 -9.71
CA LYS A 17 5.32 -2.56 -9.96
C LYS A 17 6.02 -3.00 -8.67
N ALA A 18 6.20 -2.09 -7.71
CA ALA A 18 6.73 -2.43 -6.40
C ALA A 18 5.78 -3.37 -5.65
N ALA A 19 4.47 -3.15 -5.74
CA ALA A 19 3.46 -4.04 -5.18
C ALA A 19 3.48 -5.44 -5.82
N ASP A 20 3.67 -5.54 -7.14
CA ASP A 20 3.79 -6.84 -7.83
C ASP A 20 4.97 -7.66 -7.26
N VAL A 21 6.13 -7.01 -7.10
CA VAL A 21 7.31 -7.67 -6.49
C VAL A 21 7.06 -8.03 -5.02
N ALA A 22 6.37 -7.18 -4.26
CA ALA A 22 6.02 -7.48 -2.87
C ALA A 22 5.11 -8.71 -2.76
N ILE A 23 4.13 -8.85 -3.64
CA ILE A 23 3.23 -10.01 -3.72
C ILE A 23 4.04 -11.28 -4.04
N GLU A 24 4.95 -11.25 -5.02
CA GLU A 24 5.81 -12.40 -5.34
C GLU A 24 6.69 -12.83 -4.15
N ILE A 25 7.18 -11.87 -3.35
CA ILE A 25 7.94 -12.15 -2.14
C ILE A 25 7.02 -12.79 -1.09
N ALA A 26 5.86 -12.19 -0.84
CA ALA A 26 4.90 -12.69 0.14
C ALA A 26 4.41 -14.10 -0.16
N GLU A 27 4.11 -14.41 -1.44
CA GLU A 27 3.75 -15.75 -1.90
C GLU A 27 4.85 -16.77 -1.57
N LYS A 28 6.11 -16.46 -1.89
CA LYS A 28 7.26 -17.36 -1.65
C LYS A 28 7.54 -17.63 -0.18
N PHE A 29 7.26 -16.66 0.70
CA PHE A 29 7.55 -16.76 2.13
C PHE A 29 6.31 -17.02 2.99
N SER A 30 5.13 -17.19 2.38
CA SER A 30 3.85 -17.28 3.08
C SER A 30 3.62 -16.11 4.04
N SER A 31 4.01 -14.91 3.60
CA SER A 31 3.86 -13.65 4.34
C SER A 31 2.55 -12.95 3.97
N LYS A 32 2.16 -11.96 4.77
CA LYS A 32 1.09 -11.02 4.44
C LYS A 32 1.66 -9.74 3.82
N ILE A 33 0.81 -8.95 3.18
CA ILE A 33 1.15 -7.61 2.68
C ILE A 33 0.51 -6.56 3.59
N ALA A 34 1.29 -5.55 3.96
CA ALA A 34 0.77 -4.28 4.47
C ALA A 34 0.89 -3.24 3.35
N ALA A 35 -0.20 -2.95 2.65
CA ALA A 35 -0.24 -1.97 1.57
C ALA A 35 -0.53 -0.59 2.16
N VAL A 36 0.35 0.38 1.93
CA VAL A 36 0.25 1.72 2.55
C VAL A 36 0.07 2.77 1.47
N HIS A 37 -1.00 3.56 1.57
CA HIS A 37 -1.16 4.80 0.81
C HIS A 37 -1.21 5.99 1.76
N VAL A 38 -0.51 7.07 1.39
CA VAL A 38 -0.43 8.28 2.20
C VAL A 38 -1.20 9.39 1.48
N LEU A 39 -2.15 9.99 2.21
CA LEU A 39 -2.84 11.22 1.86
C LEU A 39 -2.00 12.40 2.32
N GLU A 40 -1.72 13.32 1.41
CA GLU A 40 -0.88 14.50 1.68
C GLU A 40 -1.66 15.52 2.51
N GLU A 41 -1.10 15.95 3.65
CA GLU A 41 -1.75 16.91 4.57
C GLU A 41 -2.14 18.24 3.94
N PHE A 42 -1.47 18.63 2.85
CA PHE A 42 -1.63 19.93 2.19
C PHE A 42 -2.14 19.80 0.75
N SER A 43 -3.09 18.89 0.52
CA SER A 43 -3.77 18.79 -0.77
C SER A 43 -4.74 19.95 -1.03
N PHE A 44 -4.89 20.31 -2.31
CA PHE A 44 -5.94 21.22 -2.77
C PHE A 44 -7.29 20.52 -2.99
N SER A 45 -7.31 19.19 -2.91
CA SER A 45 -8.49 18.34 -3.07
C SER A 45 -9.30 18.25 -1.78
N SER A 46 -10.55 17.81 -1.86
CA SER A 46 -11.32 17.49 -0.65
C SER A 46 -10.87 16.16 -0.07
N TYR A 47 -10.90 16.04 1.27
CA TYR A 47 -10.58 14.79 1.98
C TYR A 47 -11.33 13.59 1.41
N ASP A 48 -12.65 13.69 1.23
CA ASP A 48 -13.47 12.60 0.65
C ASP A 48 -12.94 12.12 -0.72
N SER A 49 -12.46 13.05 -1.56
CA SER A 49 -11.96 12.68 -2.90
C SER A 49 -10.58 12.01 -2.85
N GLU A 50 -9.76 12.39 -1.87
CA GLU A 50 -8.46 11.76 -1.66
C GLU A 50 -8.62 10.38 -1.03
N GLU A 51 -9.55 10.23 -0.10
CA GLU A 51 -9.92 8.95 0.50
C GLU A 51 -10.44 7.98 -0.57
N ASP A 52 -11.41 8.39 -1.39
CA ASP A 52 -11.92 7.59 -2.50
C ASP A 52 -10.81 7.15 -3.48
N SER A 53 -9.89 8.07 -3.79
CA SER A 53 -8.75 7.79 -4.67
C SER A 53 -7.75 6.82 -4.02
N GLY A 54 -7.45 7.01 -2.74
CA GLY A 54 -6.56 6.15 -1.97
C GLY A 54 -7.09 4.73 -1.82
N ASP A 55 -8.39 4.61 -1.53
CA ASP A 55 -9.09 3.32 -1.46
C ASP A 55 -9.04 2.60 -2.80
N ALA A 56 -9.24 3.31 -3.92
CA ALA A 56 -9.13 2.71 -5.25
C ALA A 56 -7.71 2.20 -5.57
N ILE A 57 -6.67 2.93 -5.10
CA ILE A 57 -5.27 2.51 -5.23
C ILE A 57 -5.02 1.22 -4.44
N LEU A 58 -5.45 1.19 -3.18
CA LEU A 58 -5.27 0.04 -2.27
C LEU A 58 -6.06 -1.19 -2.73
N ALA A 59 -7.33 -1.02 -3.10
CA ALA A 59 -8.19 -2.10 -3.59
C ALA A 59 -7.62 -2.79 -4.84
N LYS A 60 -6.89 -2.04 -5.69
CA LYS A 60 -6.19 -2.62 -6.84
C LYS A 60 -5.06 -3.55 -6.41
N ILE A 61 -4.36 -3.25 -5.33
CA ILE A 61 -3.33 -4.14 -4.75
C ILE A 61 -3.98 -5.39 -4.18
N THR A 62 -5.03 -5.24 -3.39
CA THR A 62 -5.78 -6.36 -2.81
C THR A 62 -6.32 -7.30 -3.88
N LYS A 63 -6.86 -6.76 -4.97
CA LYS A 63 -7.31 -7.56 -6.11
C LYS A 63 -6.17 -8.37 -6.74
N LYS A 64 -5.01 -7.75 -6.96
CA LYS A 64 -3.84 -8.45 -7.51
C LYS A 64 -3.32 -9.54 -6.58
N ALA A 65 -3.19 -9.24 -5.28
CA ALA A 65 -2.71 -10.19 -4.29
C ALA A 65 -3.64 -11.40 -4.12
N ALA A 66 -4.96 -11.19 -4.24
CA ALA A 66 -5.94 -12.26 -4.20
C ALA A 66 -5.78 -13.28 -5.35
N GLU A 67 -5.21 -12.89 -6.49
CA GLU A 67 -4.88 -13.83 -7.58
C GLU A 67 -3.74 -14.80 -7.20
N HIS A 68 -3.00 -14.50 -6.13
CA HIS A 68 -1.86 -15.27 -5.61
C HIS A 68 -2.13 -15.85 -4.20
N ASP A 69 -3.38 -15.83 -3.72
CA ASP A 69 -3.76 -16.24 -2.36
C ASP A 69 -2.98 -15.52 -1.24
N VAL A 70 -2.53 -14.27 -1.49
CA VAL A 70 -1.81 -13.43 -0.51
C VAL A 70 -2.78 -12.50 0.20
N GLU A 71 -2.78 -12.53 1.54
CA GLU A 71 -3.58 -11.64 2.37
C GLU A 71 -2.99 -10.22 2.39
N VAL A 72 -3.83 -9.21 2.22
CA VAL A 72 -3.47 -7.79 2.26
C VAL A 72 -4.20 -7.10 3.42
N VAL A 73 -3.46 -6.32 4.19
CA VAL A 73 -4.00 -5.30 5.09
C VAL A 73 -3.75 -3.94 4.46
N GLU A 74 -4.82 -3.19 4.22
CA GLU A 74 -4.78 -1.86 3.63
C GLU A 74 -4.62 -0.80 4.73
N HIS A 75 -3.71 0.13 4.51
CA HIS A 75 -3.44 1.26 5.40
C HIS A 75 -3.52 2.56 4.62
N LEU A 76 -4.58 3.30 4.84
CA LEU A 76 -4.75 4.66 4.34
C LEU A 76 -4.47 5.64 5.47
N LEU A 77 -3.49 6.53 5.29
CA LEU A 77 -2.97 7.39 6.35
C LEU A 77 -2.82 8.82 5.86
N THR A 78 -3.20 9.81 6.65
CA THR A 78 -2.79 11.20 6.40
C THR A 78 -1.44 11.45 7.06
N ALA A 79 -0.40 11.78 6.28
CA ALA A 79 0.97 11.96 6.76
C ALA A 79 1.88 12.65 5.72
N ASP A 80 3.16 12.86 6.04
CA ASP A 80 4.21 13.19 5.07
C ASP A 80 4.95 11.90 4.65
N ALA A 81 4.78 11.47 3.40
CA ALA A 81 5.36 10.22 2.90
C ALA A 81 6.90 10.19 2.98
N LEU A 82 7.59 11.32 2.93
CA LEU A 82 9.06 11.38 3.03
C LEU A 82 9.55 11.32 4.49
N ARG A 83 8.78 11.85 5.43
CA ARG A 83 9.20 11.97 6.84
C ARG A 83 8.68 10.86 7.74
N ASP A 84 7.46 10.41 7.47
CA ASP A 84 6.69 9.59 8.40
C ASP A 84 6.65 8.11 8.04
N MET A 85 7.03 7.74 6.81
CA MET A 85 7.11 6.33 6.40
C MET A 85 7.97 5.47 7.33
N LYS A 86 9.01 6.03 7.95
CA LYS A 86 9.83 5.30 8.94
C LYS A 86 9.07 4.88 10.20
N PHE A 87 7.95 5.53 10.52
CA PHE A 87 7.12 5.21 11.68
C PHE A 87 5.99 4.25 11.35
N ILE A 88 5.66 4.09 10.07
CA ILE A 88 4.62 3.18 9.58
C ILE A 88 5.11 1.71 9.60
N ILE A 89 6.43 1.49 9.56
CA ILE A 89 7.07 0.17 9.38
C ILE A 89 7.70 -0.37 10.69
N ASN A 90 7.19 0.03 11.86
CA ASN A 90 7.75 -0.34 13.17
C ASN A 90 7.15 -1.62 13.76
#